data_AF-A1C691-F1
#
_entry.id   AF-A1C691-F1
#
_cell.length_a   1.000
_cell.length_b   1.000
_cell.length_c   1.000
_cell.angle_alpha   90.00
_cell.angle_beta   90.00
_cell.angle_gamma   90.00
#
_symmetry.space_group_name_H-M   'P 1'
#
loop_
_entity.id
_entity.type
_entity.pdbx_description
1 polymer ?
#
loop_
_entity_poly.entity_id
_entity_poly.type
_entity_poly.pdbx_seq_one_letter_code
_entity_poly.pdbx_strand_id
1 'polypeptide(L)'
;MSMFDYFVEYGTRKQRQGSPQVEQASSIRLQAARAIGGCLRHHREVYGLVQIPRYLLEAVNNSCLVLITDLSNEESQGYFRETCLYLVAMKRRLSSVKEMIEKIECLVGVGTFSIAVGLTQLDVCEPSSPG
;
A
#
# COMPACT_ATOMS: atom_id res chain seq x y z
N MET A 1 -23.99 -31.34 -20.91
CA MET A 1 -23.06 -30.79 -19.90
C MET A 1 -21.69 -31.35 -20.19
N SER A 2 -20.73 -30.47 -20.50
CA SER A 2 -19.36 -30.86 -20.81
C SER A 2 -18.59 -31.12 -19.51
N MET A 3 -17.61 -32.04 -19.53
CA MET A 3 -16.64 -32.18 -18.43
C MET A 3 -15.94 -30.86 -18.13
N PHE A 4 -15.77 -30.02 -19.14
CA PHE A 4 -15.18 -28.69 -19.01
C PHE A 4 -16.05 -27.76 -18.15
N ASP A 5 -17.38 -27.80 -18.32
CA ASP A 5 -18.32 -27.04 -17.49
C ASP A 5 -18.24 -27.50 -16.03
N TYR A 6 -18.11 -28.81 -15.80
CA TYR A 6 -17.93 -29.36 -14.46
C TYR A 6 -16.62 -28.92 -13.80
N PHE A 7 -15.51 -28.85 -14.54
CA PHE A 7 -14.23 -28.37 -13.98
C PHE A 7 -14.24 -26.87 -13.68
N VAL A 8 -14.86 -26.06 -14.54
CA VAL A 8 -15.05 -24.62 -14.31
C VAL A 8 -15.98 -24.40 -13.11
N GLU A 9 -17.07 -25.17 -13.02
CA GLU A 9 -18.00 -25.11 -11.91
C GLU A 9 -17.38 -25.63 -10.59
N TYR A 10 -16.60 -26.71 -10.63
CA TYR A 10 -15.89 -27.26 -9.48
C TYR A 10 -14.77 -26.31 -8.99
N GLY A 11 -14.00 -25.74 -9.92
CA GLY A 11 -12.98 -24.73 -9.62
C GLY A 11 -13.60 -23.48 -8.98
N THR A 12 -14.69 -22.96 -9.54
CA THR A 12 -15.40 -21.80 -8.98
C THR A 12 -16.08 -22.10 -7.64
N ARG A 13 -16.56 -23.34 -7.40
CA ARG A 13 -17.11 -23.75 -6.11
C ARG A 13 -16.05 -23.85 -5.01
N LYS A 14 -14.86 -24.36 -5.34
CA LYS A 14 -13.70 -24.44 -4.43
C LYS A 14 -13.05 -23.08 -4.19
N GLN A 15 -13.30 -22.10 -5.07
CA GLN A 15 -12.84 -20.72 -4.94
C GLN A 15 -13.78 -19.85 -4.10
N ARG A 16 -15.06 -20.24 -3.98
CA ARG A 16 -16.05 -19.59 -3.10
C ARG A 16 -15.91 -19.98 -1.62
N GLN A 17 -15.20 -21.06 -1.32
CA GLN A 17 -14.76 -21.42 0.03
C GLN A 17 -13.24 -21.25 0.06
N GLY A 18 -12.73 -20.14 0.60
CA GLY A 18 -11.28 -19.90 0.67
C GLY A 18 -10.57 -21.13 1.20
N SER A 19 -9.57 -21.64 0.49
CA SER A 19 -8.82 -22.77 1.03
C SER A 19 -8.10 -22.30 2.31
N PRO A 20 -8.01 -23.13 3.36
CA PRO A 20 -7.32 -22.75 4.59
C PRO A 20 -5.89 -22.21 4.35
N GLN A 21 -5.24 -22.68 3.28
CA GLN A 21 -3.92 -22.18 2.88
C GLN A 21 -3.94 -20.74 2.37
N VAL A 22 -5.00 -20.32 1.64
CA VAL A 22 -5.14 -18.94 1.13
C VAL A 22 -5.42 -17.97 2.27
N GLU A 23 -6.24 -18.37 3.24
CA GLU A 23 -6.50 -17.57 4.45
C GLU A 23 -5.23 -17.43 5.29
N GLN A 24 -4.51 -18.54 5.52
CA GLN A 24 -3.25 -18.52 6.25
C GLN A 24 -2.19 -17.66 5.54
N ALA A 25 -2.04 -17.79 4.22
CA ALA A 25 -1.11 -16.97 3.45
C ALA A 25 -1.48 -15.47 3.49
N SER A 26 -2.78 -15.15 3.51
CA SER A 26 -3.25 -13.76 3.63
C SER A 26 -2.95 -13.19 5.02
N SER A 27 -3.15 -13.98 6.06
CA SER A 27 -2.76 -13.61 7.44
C SER A 27 -1.26 -13.36 7.56
N ILE A 28 -0.42 -14.23 6.98
CA ILE A 28 1.05 -14.07 7.02
C ILE A 28 1.48 -12.81 6.27
N ARG A 29 0.90 -12.55 5.08
CA ARG A 29 1.19 -11.34 4.31
C ARG A 29 0.82 -10.07 5.08
N LEU A 30 -0.34 -10.07 5.74
CA LEU A 30 -0.77 -8.93 6.55
C LEU A 30 0.17 -8.70 7.73
N GLN A 31 0.54 -9.77 8.45
CA GLN A 31 1.50 -9.67 9.55
C GLN A 31 2.86 -9.14 9.09
N ALA A 32 3.36 -9.62 7.95
CA ALA A 32 4.61 -9.14 7.36
C ALA A 32 4.51 -7.65 6.95
N ALA A 33 3.40 -7.24 6.36
CA ALA A 33 3.18 -5.85 5.97
C ALA A 33 3.13 -4.91 7.19
N ARG A 34 2.48 -5.34 8.28
CA ARG A 34 2.49 -4.61 9.56
C ARG A 34 3.90 -4.52 10.15
N ALA A 35 4.68 -5.60 10.12
CA ALA A 35 6.06 -5.61 10.59
C ALA A 35 6.94 -4.63 9.79
N ILE A 36 6.80 -4.60 8.45
CA ILE A 36 7.50 -3.63 7.60
C ILE A 36 7.08 -2.21 7.96
N GLY A 37 5.79 -1.93 8.12
CA GLY A 37 5.30 -0.63 8.55
C GLY A 37 5.85 -0.21 9.92
N GLY A 38 5.96 -1.14 10.86
CA GLY A 38 6.57 -0.93 12.17
C GLY A 38 8.06 -0.57 12.07
N CYS A 39 8.82 -1.31 11.26
CA CYS A 39 10.23 -0.99 10.97
C CYS A 39 10.38 0.40 10.34
N LEU A 40 9.50 0.77 9.41
CA LEU A 40 9.51 2.10 8.80
C LEU A 40 9.22 3.21 9.81
N ARG A 41 8.23 2.99 10.69
CA ARG A 41 7.91 3.94 11.77
C ARG A 41 9.14 4.19 12.64
N HIS A 42 9.76 3.12 13.12
CA HIS A 42 10.94 3.19 13.96
C HIS A 42 12.12 3.87 13.24
N HIS A 43 12.36 3.51 11.97
CA HIS A 43 13.38 4.16 11.16
C HIS A 43 13.13 5.67 11.01
N ARG A 44 11.89 6.08 10.76
CA ARG A 44 11.53 7.50 10.66
C ARG A 44 11.74 8.22 11.99
N GLU A 45 11.37 7.62 13.11
CA GLU A 45 11.53 8.22 14.44
C GLU A 45 13.01 8.42 14.80
N VAL A 46 13.89 7.49 14.39
CA VAL A 46 15.32 7.55 14.70
C VAL A 46 16.12 8.39 13.69
N TYR A 47 15.83 8.28 12.39
CA TYR A 47 16.65 8.83 11.30
C TYR A 47 15.91 9.82 10.38
N GLY A 48 14.60 10.03 10.59
CA GLY A 48 13.75 10.81 9.70
C GLY A 48 13.49 10.13 8.34
N LEU A 49 12.90 10.89 7.41
CA LEU A 49 12.58 10.43 6.05
C LEU A 49 13.72 10.67 5.04
N VAL A 50 14.86 11.19 5.48
CA VAL A 50 15.98 11.54 4.60
C VAL A 50 16.86 10.33 4.28
N GLN A 51 17.08 9.44 5.25
CA GLN A 51 18.01 8.31 5.07
C GLN A 51 17.31 7.00 4.66
N ILE A 52 16.25 7.11 3.87
CA ILE A 52 15.44 5.96 3.51
C ILE A 52 16.18 5.02 2.52
N PRO A 53 16.31 3.71 2.83
CA PRO A 53 17.03 2.77 1.98
C PRO A 53 16.24 2.37 0.73
N ARG A 54 16.74 2.71 -0.47
CA ARG A 54 16.02 2.48 -1.74
C ARG A 54 15.63 1.02 -2.01
N TYR A 55 16.45 0.06 -1.55
CA TYR A 55 16.24 -1.37 -1.79
C TYR A 55 14.96 -1.91 -1.13
N LEU A 56 14.35 -1.17 -0.19
CA LEU A 56 13.08 -1.54 0.42
C LEU A 56 11.87 -1.16 -0.41
N LEU A 57 12.03 -0.39 -1.50
CA LEU A 57 10.89 0.20 -2.23
C LEU A 57 9.82 -0.82 -2.63
N GLU A 58 10.23 -1.96 -3.20
CA GLU A 58 9.29 -2.98 -3.66
C GLU A 58 8.57 -3.65 -2.48
N ALA A 59 9.30 -3.97 -1.41
CA ALA A 59 8.72 -4.54 -0.19
C ALA A 59 7.72 -3.59 0.46
N VAL A 60 8.02 -2.29 0.49
CA VAL A 60 7.12 -1.25 1.01
C VAL A 60 5.89 -1.09 0.14
N ASN A 61 6.04 -1.05 -1.19
CA ASN A 61 4.91 -0.97 -2.11
C ASN A 61 3.98 -2.18 -1.95
N ASN A 62 4.53 -3.40 -1.90
CA ASN A 62 3.74 -4.61 -1.68
C ASN A 62 3.05 -4.61 -0.31
N SER A 63 3.73 -4.14 0.73
CA SER A 63 3.14 -4.00 2.07
C SER A 63 2.00 -2.99 2.09
N CYS A 64 2.16 -1.86 1.39
CA CYS A 64 1.12 -0.86 1.21
C CYS A 64 -0.12 -1.48 0.58
N LEU A 65 0.03 -2.24 -0.52
CA LEU A 65 -1.08 -2.93 -1.19
C LEU A 65 -1.80 -3.95 -0.30
N VAL A 66 -1.08 -4.64 0.58
CA VAL A 66 -1.68 -5.56 1.56
C VAL A 66 -2.43 -4.79 2.66
N LEU A 67 -1.87 -3.70 3.18
CA LEU A 67 -2.49 -2.91 4.24
C LEU A 67 -3.79 -2.22 3.79
N ILE A 68 -3.93 -1.92 2.49
CA ILE A 68 -5.17 -1.41 1.90
C ILE A 68 -6.35 -2.35 2.17
N THR A 69 -6.12 -3.67 2.23
CA THR A 69 -7.20 -4.64 2.47
C THR A 69 -7.67 -4.69 3.92
N ASP A 70 -7.00 -3.96 4.83
CA ASP A 70 -7.24 -4.00 6.28
C ASP A 70 -7.33 -2.58 6.89
N LEU A 71 -7.77 -1.59 6.10
CA LEU A 71 -7.89 -0.19 6.57
C LEU A 71 -9.01 0.03 7.58
N SER A 72 -9.86 -0.96 7.87
CA SER A 72 -10.80 -0.88 9.01
C SER A 72 -10.10 -1.02 10.36
N ASN A 73 -8.88 -1.58 10.39
CA ASN A 73 -8.08 -1.72 11.59
C ASN A 73 -7.19 -0.49 11.79
N GLU A 74 -7.32 0.19 12.94
CA GLU A 74 -6.56 1.41 13.25
C GLU A 74 -5.04 1.20 13.26
N GLU A 75 -4.57 0.04 13.71
CA GLU A 75 -3.15 -0.30 13.70
C GLU A 75 -2.62 -0.37 12.27
N SER A 76 -3.37 -1.04 11.39
CA SER A 76 -3.05 -1.14 9.96
C SER A 76 -3.13 0.19 9.25
N GLN A 77 -4.05 1.10 9.61
CA GLN A 77 -4.05 2.47 9.10
C GLN A 77 -2.75 3.20 9.47
N GLY A 78 -2.29 3.03 10.70
CA GLY A 78 -1.04 3.58 11.18
C GLY A 78 0.16 3.07 10.37
N TYR A 79 0.21 1.78 10.03
CA TYR A 79 1.28 1.23 9.21
C TYR A 79 1.16 1.61 7.72
N PHE A 80 -0.07 1.68 7.21
CA PHE A 80 -0.35 2.15 5.85
C PHE A 80 0.20 3.56 5.65
N ARG A 81 -0.08 4.46 6.59
CA ARG A 81 0.49 5.82 6.63
C ARG A 81 2.01 5.83 6.51
N GLU A 82 2.71 4.99 7.26
CA GLU A 82 4.18 4.92 7.20
C GLU A 82 4.67 4.45 5.83
N THR A 83 4.00 3.46 5.22
CA THR A 83 4.33 3.02 3.87
C THR A 83 4.07 4.09 2.82
N CYS A 84 2.98 4.87 2.92
CA CYS A 84 2.69 5.97 2.01
C CYS A 84 3.72 7.12 2.15
N LEU A 85 4.09 7.50 3.37
CA LEU A 85 5.10 8.53 3.62
C LEU A 85 6.46 8.14 3.04
N TYR A 86 6.83 6.87 3.15
CA TYR A 86 8.02 6.34 2.51
C TYR A 86 7.96 6.52 0.98
N LEU A 87 6.85 6.16 0.34
CA LEU A 87 6.69 6.29 -1.11
C LEU A 87 6.76 7.76 -1.54
N VAL A 88 6.11 8.68 -0.82
CA VAL A 88 6.20 10.12 -1.09
C VAL A 88 7.63 10.65 -0.96
N ALA A 89 8.36 10.24 0.08
CA ALA A 89 9.77 10.61 0.26
C ALA A 89 10.65 10.09 -0.88
N MET A 90 10.36 8.87 -1.37
CA MET A 90 11.07 8.24 -2.48
C MET A 90 10.71 8.81 -3.86
N LYS A 91 9.48 9.35 -4.04
CA LYS A 91 9.03 10.00 -5.29
C LYS A 91 9.96 11.12 -5.75
N ARG A 92 10.56 11.86 -4.81
CA ARG A 92 11.55 12.92 -5.12
C ARG A 92 12.85 12.37 -5.73
N ARG A 93 13.15 11.08 -5.53
CA ARG A 93 14.43 10.44 -5.86
C ARG A 93 14.32 9.44 -7.01
N LEU A 94 13.14 8.87 -7.22
CA LEU A 94 12.88 7.79 -8.16
C LEU A 94 11.56 8.04 -8.90
N SER A 95 11.63 8.18 -10.21
CA SER A 95 10.47 8.42 -11.07
C SER A 95 9.46 7.26 -11.05
N SER A 96 9.94 6.02 -10.92
CA SER A 96 9.11 4.80 -10.87
C SER A 96 8.11 4.77 -9.71
N VAL A 97 8.34 5.58 -8.67
CA VAL A 97 7.45 5.64 -7.50
C VAL A 97 6.15 6.38 -7.82
N LYS A 98 6.14 7.22 -8.86
CA LYS A 98 4.93 7.93 -9.29
C LYS A 98 3.83 6.93 -9.67
N GLU A 99 4.16 5.92 -10.48
CA GLU A 99 3.22 4.88 -10.91
C GLU A 99 2.71 4.04 -9.73
N MET A 100 3.57 3.77 -8.74
CA MET A 100 3.18 3.06 -7.51
C MET A 100 2.16 3.86 -6.71
N ILE A 101 2.38 5.17 -6.56
CA ILE A 101 1.46 6.08 -5.86
C ILE A 101 0.12 6.18 -6.61
N GLU A 102 0.15 6.37 -7.93
CA GLU A 102 -1.07 6.43 -8.75
C GLU A 102 -1.90 5.14 -8.62
N LYS A 103 -1.24 3.97 -8.59
CA LYS A 103 -1.92 2.69 -8.34
C LYS A 103 -2.58 2.65 -6.97
N ILE A 104 -1.91 3.15 -5.92
CA ILE A 104 -2.47 3.19 -4.56
C ILE A 104 -3.66 4.16 -4.51
N GLU A 105 -3.52 5.35 -5.08
CA GLU A 105 -4.59 6.36 -5.16
C GLU A 105 -5.83 5.82 -5.88
N CYS A 106 -5.66 5.04 -6.96
CA CYS A 106 -6.76 4.35 -7.63
C CYS A 106 -7.47 3.32 -6.74
N LEU A 107 -6.77 2.71 -5.77
CA LEU A 107 -7.33 1.68 -4.90
C LEU A 107 -8.03 2.26 -3.66
N VAL A 108 -7.44 3.26 -3.01
CA VAL A 108 -8.00 3.85 -1.77
C VAL A 108 -8.74 5.17 -1.98
N GLY A 109 -8.62 5.76 -3.17
CA GLY A 109 -9.04 7.13 -3.45
C GLY A 109 -7.98 8.16 -3.06
N VAL A 110 -7.85 9.21 -3.87
CA VAL A 110 -6.88 10.31 -3.67
C VAL A 110 -7.05 10.97 -2.30
N GLY A 111 -8.28 11.13 -1.83
CA GLY A 111 -8.57 11.71 -0.51
C GLY A 111 -8.00 10.88 0.64
N THR A 112 -8.24 9.56 0.65
CA THR A 112 -7.71 8.64 1.66
C THR A 112 -6.19 8.62 1.64
N PHE A 113 -5.58 8.58 0.46
CA PHE A 113 -4.13 8.66 0.33
C PHE A 113 -3.58 9.97 0.88
N SER A 114 -4.18 11.10 0.51
CA SER A 114 -3.79 12.45 0.97
C SER A 114 -3.87 12.59 2.48
N ILE A 115 -4.94 12.08 3.10
CA ILE A 115 -5.10 12.03 4.56
C ILE A 115 -3.99 11.19 5.19
N ALA A 116 -3.70 10.01 4.64
CA ALA A 116 -2.66 9.12 5.16
C ALA A 116 -1.29 9.81 5.16
N VAL A 117 -0.92 10.52 4.09
CA VAL A 117 0.37 11.23 4.02
C VAL A 117 0.37 12.60 4.72
N GLY A 118 -0.75 13.01 5.31
CA GLY A 118 -0.88 14.31 5.98
C GLY A 118 -0.90 15.51 5.03
N LEU A 119 -1.18 15.30 3.74
CA LEU A 119 -1.38 16.35 2.75
C LEU A 119 -2.81 16.87 2.85
N THR A 120 -3.07 17.74 3.83
CA THR A 120 -4.30 18.54 3.85
C THR A 120 -4.07 19.81 3.03
N GLN A 121 -4.49 19.81 1.75
CA GLN A 121 -4.69 20.99 0.88
C GLN A 121 -3.72 22.20 0.99
N LEU A 122 -2.43 21.98 1.25
CA LEU A 122 -1.41 23.04 1.28
C LEU A 122 -0.21 22.61 0.45
N ASP A 123 -0.34 22.76 -0.87
CA ASP A 123 0.73 23.08 -1.83
C ASP A 123 0.22 22.99 -3.29
N VAL A 124 -0.94 23.58 -3.57
CA VAL A 124 -1.20 24.11 -4.91
C VAL A 124 -0.63 25.52 -4.90
N CYS A 125 0.70 25.63 -4.96
CA CYS A 125 1.33 26.88 -5.35
C CYS A 125 0.88 27.17 -6.79
N GLU A 126 -0.01 28.13 -6.94
CA GLU A 126 -0.33 28.75 -8.23
C GLU A 126 0.98 29.19 -8.90
N PRO A 127 1.19 28.87 -10.19
CA PRO A 127 2.10 29.67 -10.99
C PRO A 127 1.40 31.01 -11.24
N SER A 128 1.81 32.04 -10.50
CA SER A 128 1.53 33.43 -10.86
C SER A 128 2.05 33.67 -12.27
N SER A 129 1.15 33.84 -13.23
CA SER A 129 1.46 34.28 -14.59
C SER A 129 2.30 35.56 -14.57
N PRO A 130 3.32 35.68 -15.43
CA PRO A 130 3.98 36.95 -15.65
C PRO A 130 3.07 37.81 -16.53
N GLY A 131 2.63 38.95 -15.99
CA GLY A 131 2.13 40.10 -16.75
C GLY A 131 3.26 41.10 -17.00
#